data_AF-A0AAU4G7L2-F1
#
_entry.id   AF-A0AAU4G7L2-F1
#
_cell.length_a   1.000
_cell.length_b   1.000
_cell.length_c   1.000
_cell.angle_alpha   90.00
_cell.angle_beta   90.00
_cell.angle_gamma   90.00
#
_symmetry.space_group_name_H-M   'P 1'
#
loop_
_entity.id
_entity.type
_entity.pdbx_description
1 polymer ?
#
loop_
_entity_poly.entity_id
_entity_poly.type
_entity_poly.pdbx_seq_one_letter_code
_entity_poly.pdbx_strand_id
1 'polypeptide(L)'
;MSNKINEMAQYAESHDFADEMAAGQWETDVVEDPMISTSIRLPKSVMDQVRRAAELDKVKPTAWIRRLVESALTQQPAADAATSSSLEERVSGIEEVLIASIEKLSIAGPLLSDETLQNVAPQRLLEQLVQRTKNTMSEGDIHTVKHGDG
;
A
#
# COMPACT_ATOMS: atom_id res chain seq x y z
N MET A 1 -13.40 -16.58 51.59
CA MET A 1 -12.42 -16.11 50.59
C MET A 1 -11.30 -15.36 51.31
N SER A 2 -10.36 -16.08 51.93
CA SER A 2 -9.28 -15.44 52.74
C SER A 2 -7.92 -16.17 52.66
N ASN A 3 -7.87 -17.38 52.09
CA ASN A 3 -6.63 -18.18 52.09
C ASN A 3 -5.53 -17.59 51.19
N LYS A 4 -5.89 -17.08 50.00
CA LYS A 4 -4.90 -16.56 49.05
C LYS A 4 -4.10 -15.37 49.62
N ILE A 5 -4.77 -14.50 50.38
CA ILE A 5 -4.12 -13.31 50.97
C ILE A 5 -3.23 -13.73 52.15
N ASN A 6 -3.66 -14.66 52.99
CA ASN A 6 -2.84 -15.17 54.09
C ASN A 6 -1.62 -15.96 53.61
N GLU A 7 -1.77 -16.74 52.54
CA GLU A 7 -0.65 -17.46 51.90
C GLU A 7 0.39 -16.48 51.36
N MET A 8 -0.03 -15.40 50.70
CA MET A 8 0.88 -14.34 50.23
C MET A 8 1.57 -13.61 51.39
N ALA A 9 0.86 -13.37 52.50
CA ALA A 9 1.44 -12.73 53.68
C ALA A 9 2.51 -13.62 54.33
N GLN A 10 2.23 -14.92 54.51
CA GLN A 10 3.22 -15.87 55.05
C GLN A 10 4.44 -16.01 54.13
N TYR A 11 4.22 -16.06 52.81
CA TYR A 11 5.32 -16.11 51.85
C TYR A 11 6.19 -14.85 51.97
N ALA A 12 5.59 -13.66 51.95
CA ALA A 12 6.33 -12.39 52.05
C ALA A 12 7.06 -12.20 53.39
N GLU A 13 6.57 -12.79 54.48
CA GLU A 13 7.22 -12.75 55.79
C GLU A 13 8.46 -13.66 55.88
N SER A 14 8.43 -14.78 55.15
CA SER A 14 9.52 -15.78 55.15
C SER A 14 10.54 -15.62 54.02
N HIS A 15 10.25 -14.76 53.05
CA HIS A 15 11.00 -14.64 51.80
C HIS A 15 11.75 -13.32 51.74
N ASP A 16 13.07 -13.37 51.60
CA ASP A 16 13.91 -12.17 51.50
C ASP A 16 13.98 -11.66 50.06
N PHE A 17 13.21 -10.63 49.77
CA PHE A 17 13.21 -9.97 48.46
C PHE A 17 14.50 -9.21 48.17
N ALA A 18 15.36 -8.95 49.17
CA ALA A 18 16.61 -8.21 48.98
C ALA A 18 17.61 -9.00 48.12
N ASP A 19 17.74 -10.30 48.36
CA ASP A 19 18.62 -11.18 47.59
C ASP A 19 18.13 -11.36 46.14
N GLU A 20 16.81 -11.42 45.95
CA GLU A 20 16.22 -11.50 44.60
C GLU A 20 16.37 -10.20 43.81
N MET A 21 16.23 -9.04 44.46
CA MET A 21 16.48 -7.75 43.83
C MET A 21 17.97 -7.53 43.53
N ALA A 22 18.87 -8.07 44.36
CA ALA A 22 20.31 -8.00 44.15
C ALA A 22 20.78 -8.95 43.03
N ALA A 23 20.14 -10.11 42.87
CA ALA A 23 20.41 -11.06 41.79
C ALA A 23 19.62 -10.75 40.50
N GLY A 24 18.65 -9.85 40.57
CA GLY A 24 17.83 -9.43 39.44
C GLY A 24 18.64 -8.70 38.38
N GLN A 25 18.47 -9.09 37.12
CA GLN A 25 19.00 -8.35 35.98
C GLN A 25 18.07 -7.15 35.72
N TRP A 26 18.56 -5.94 35.99
CA TRP A 26 17.85 -4.71 35.65
C TRP A 26 17.92 -4.49 34.14
N GLU A 27 16.77 -4.30 33.51
CA GLU A 27 16.68 -3.95 32.10
C GLU A 27 17.11 -2.48 31.94
N THR A 28 18.31 -2.26 31.41
CA THR A 28 18.89 -0.92 31.20
C THR A 28 18.59 -0.35 29.82
N ASP A 29 17.91 -1.12 28.97
CA ASP A 29 17.66 -0.74 27.59
C ASP A 29 16.60 0.36 27.54
N VAL A 30 17.00 1.53 27.06
CA VAL A 30 16.11 2.67 26.82
C VAL A 30 15.81 2.73 25.33
N VAL A 31 14.54 2.66 24.97
CA VAL A 31 14.07 2.91 23.60
C VAL A 31 14.06 4.41 23.37
N GLU A 32 14.85 4.91 22.41
CA GLU A 32 15.01 6.34 22.11
C GLU A 32 13.69 7.00 21.66
N ASP A 33 12.89 6.31 20.85
CA ASP A 33 11.57 6.74 20.41
C ASP A 33 10.52 5.65 20.69
N PRO A 34 9.99 5.57 21.92
CA PRO A 34 9.01 4.56 22.27
C PRO A 34 7.66 4.88 21.65
N MET A 35 7.01 3.86 21.10
CA MET A 35 5.65 4.01 20.59
C MET A 35 4.68 4.31 21.74
N ILE A 36 4.18 5.56 21.81
CA ILE A 36 3.21 5.98 22.81
C ILE A 36 1.78 5.63 22.36
N SER A 37 1.02 4.96 23.23
CA SER A 37 -0.39 4.65 22.99
C SER A 37 -1.30 5.76 23.50
N THR A 38 -2.03 6.42 22.60
CA THR A 38 -3.05 7.43 22.94
C THR A 38 -4.39 7.04 22.33
N SER A 39 -5.46 7.12 23.12
CA SER A 39 -6.82 6.91 22.62
C SER A 39 -7.38 8.21 22.03
N ILE A 40 -7.73 8.18 20.74
CA ILE A 40 -8.34 9.31 20.03
C ILE A 40 -9.76 8.90 19.61
N ARG A 41 -10.72 9.80 19.82
CA ARG A 41 -12.10 9.62 19.36
C ARG A 41 -12.30 10.34 18.05
N LEU A 42 -12.78 9.62 17.04
CA LEU A 42 -13.07 10.16 15.71
C LEU A 42 -14.56 9.99 15.40
N PRO A 43 -15.16 10.88 14.60
CA PRO A 43 -16.53 10.69 14.12
C PRO A 43 -16.68 9.35 13.38
N LYS A 44 -17.85 8.71 13.48
CA LYS A 44 -18.14 7.43 12.82
C LYS A 44 -17.87 7.47 11.32
N SER A 45 -18.29 8.54 10.64
CA SER A 45 -18.10 8.74 9.20
C SER A 45 -16.63 8.77 8.80
N VAL A 46 -15.75 9.28 9.66
CA VAL A 46 -14.29 9.30 9.46
C VAL A 46 -13.72 7.91 9.65
N MET A 47 -14.09 7.21 10.74
CA MET A 47 -13.64 5.84 10.97
C MET A 47 -14.09 4.87 9.87
N ASP A 48 -15.30 5.05 9.32
CA ASP A 48 -15.80 4.22 8.23
C ASP A 48 -14.98 4.44 6.93
N GLN A 49 -14.46 5.64 6.68
CA GLN A 49 -13.52 5.90 5.58
C GLN A 49 -12.17 5.26 5.82
N VAL A 50 -11.62 5.39 7.04
CA VAL A 50 -10.35 4.75 7.42
C VAL A 50 -10.41 3.24 7.24
N ARG A 51 -11.50 2.58 7.67
CA ARG A 51 -11.63 1.13 7.52
C ARG A 51 -11.62 0.70 6.05
N ARG A 52 -12.35 1.40 5.19
CA ARG A 52 -12.35 1.13 3.74
C ARG A 52 -10.96 1.32 3.12
N ALA A 53 -10.26 2.39 3.46
CA ALA A 53 -8.91 2.63 2.96
C ALA A 53 -7.92 1.54 3.44
N ALA A 54 -8.01 1.16 4.71
CA ALA A 54 -7.18 0.10 5.28
C ALA A 54 -7.46 -1.27 4.65
N GLU A 55 -8.72 -1.57 4.31
CA GLU A 55 -9.12 -2.79 3.60
C GLU A 55 -8.54 -2.85 2.19
N LEU A 56 -8.58 -1.73 1.44
CA LEU A 56 -7.98 -1.63 0.12
C LEU A 56 -6.47 -1.91 0.17
N ASP A 57 -5.80 -1.38 1.18
CA ASP A 57 -4.37 -1.55 1.41
C ASP A 57 -4.01 -2.86 2.14
N LYS A 58 -5.01 -3.70 2.48
CA LYS A 58 -4.90 -4.97 3.22
C LYS A 58 -4.14 -4.83 4.56
N VAL A 59 -4.34 -3.73 5.28
CA VAL A 59 -3.73 -3.46 6.59
C VAL A 59 -4.78 -3.21 7.66
N LYS A 60 -4.37 -3.23 8.93
CA LYS A 60 -5.25 -2.87 10.04
C LYS A 60 -5.51 -1.36 10.03
N PRO A 61 -6.72 -0.89 10.41
CA PRO A 61 -7.05 0.54 10.48
C PRO A 61 -6.06 1.38 11.30
N THR A 62 -5.54 0.83 12.41
CA THR A 62 -4.56 1.53 13.27
C THR A 62 -3.21 1.70 12.60
N ALA A 63 -2.74 0.69 11.85
CA ALA A 63 -1.51 0.79 11.08
C ALA A 63 -1.66 1.76 9.91
N TRP A 64 -2.85 1.79 9.29
CA TRP A 64 -3.17 2.75 8.23
C TRP A 64 -3.15 4.20 8.75
N ILE A 65 -3.82 4.47 9.88
CA ILE A 65 -3.81 5.79 10.52
C ILE A 65 -2.37 6.23 10.85
N ARG A 66 -1.55 5.32 11.38
CA ARG A 66 -0.15 5.63 11.69
C ARG A 66 0.61 6.08 10.44
N ARG A 67 0.54 5.30 9.36
CA ARG A 67 1.20 5.64 8.09
C ARG A 67 0.72 6.99 7.55
N LEU A 68 -0.57 7.27 7.66
CA LEU A 68 -1.13 8.55 7.25
C LEU A 68 -0.48 9.70 8.03
N VAL A 69 -0.41 9.59 9.36
CA VAL A 69 0.21 10.63 10.22
C VAL A 69 1.70 10.80 9.91
N GLU A 70 2.45 9.71 9.81
CA GLU A 70 3.89 9.74 9.49
C GLU A 70 4.15 10.38 8.12
N SER A 71 3.33 10.05 7.11
CA SER A 71 3.45 10.63 5.77
C SER A 71 3.16 12.12 5.75
N ALA A 72 2.15 12.58 6.49
CA ALA A 72 1.80 13.99 6.58
C ALA A 72 2.89 14.81 7.29
N LEU A 73 3.54 14.24 8.31
CA LEU A 73 4.63 14.88 9.03
C LEU A 73 5.93 14.91 8.21
N THR A 74 6.17 13.90 7.38
CA THR A 74 7.34 13.84 6.49
C THR A 74 7.22 14.79 5.29
N GLN A 75 5.99 15.10 4.85
CA GLN A 75 5.71 16.01 3.73
C GLN A 75 5.69 17.50 4.13
N GLN A 76 5.97 17.84 5.39
CA GLN A 76 6.03 19.24 5.82
C GLN A 76 7.39 19.87 5.41
N PRO A 77 7.43 21.04 4.76
CA PRO A 77 8.38 21.25 3.68
C PRO A 77 9.70 21.87 4.13
N ALA A 78 10.78 21.19 3.77
CA ALA A 78 12.04 21.85 3.41
C ALA A 78 12.31 21.81 1.89
N ALA A 79 11.40 21.28 1.06
CA ALA A 79 11.74 20.87 -0.31
C ALA A 79 10.66 21.12 -1.40
N ASP A 80 9.65 21.96 -1.17
CA ASP A 80 8.50 22.13 -2.09
C ASP A 80 8.81 22.79 -3.45
N ALA A 81 10.03 23.28 -3.68
CA ALA A 81 10.42 23.86 -4.98
C ALA A 81 11.22 22.90 -5.87
N ALA A 82 11.93 21.93 -5.29
CA ALA A 82 12.83 21.05 -6.06
C ALA A 82 12.15 19.75 -6.49
N THR A 83 11.25 19.22 -5.66
CA THR A 83 10.55 17.95 -5.95
C THR A 83 9.40 18.14 -6.95
N SER A 84 8.69 19.28 -6.89
CA SER A 84 7.72 19.68 -7.92
C SER A 84 8.42 19.80 -9.27
N SER A 85 9.44 20.67 -9.38
CA SER A 85 10.19 20.89 -10.64
C SER A 85 10.65 19.59 -11.30
N SER A 86 11.17 18.63 -10.52
CA SER A 86 11.60 17.33 -11.03
C SER A 86 10.45 16.46 -11.56
N LEU A 87 9.26 16.58 -10.97
CA LEU A 87 8.06 15.85 -11.38
C LEU A 87 7.47 16.45 -12.66
N GLU A 88 7.41 17.78 -12.75
CA GLU A 88 6.99 18.48 -13.97
C GLU A 88 7.92 18.19 -15.15
N GLU A 89 9.24 18.19 -14.95
CA GLU A 89 10.23 17.82 -15.97
C GLU A 89 10.03 16.38 -16.48
N ARG A 90 9.78 15.44 -15.56
CA ARG A 90 9.53 14.03 -15.91
C ARG A 90 8.23 13.86 -16.69
N VAL A 91 7.17 14.58 -16.33
CA VAL A 91 5.89 14.55 -17.04
C VAL A 91 6.04 15.15 -18.43
N SER A 92 6.70 16.31 -18.55
CA SER A 92 6.98 16.94 -19.84
C SER A 92 7.76 16.01 -20.77
N GLY A 93 8.78 15.32 -20.25
CA GLY A 93 9.54 14.34 -21.04
C GLY A 93 8.71 13.13 -21.49
N ILE A 94 7.76 12.66 -20.67
CA ILE A 94 6.84 11.59 -21.05
C ILE A 94 5.87 12.07 -22.14
N GLU A 95 5.34 13.28 -22.03
CA GLU A 95 4.42 13.87 -23.01
C GLU A 95 5.06 14.02 -24.38
N GLU A 96 6.30 14.52 -24.44
CA GLU A 96 7.06 14.64 -25.70
C GLU A 96 7.28 13.29 -26.38
N VAL A 97 7.66 12.27 -25.60
CA VAL A 97 7.87 10.90 -26.13
C VAL A 97 6.55 10.31 -26.63
N LEU A 98 5.45 10.57 -25.94
CA LEU A 98 4.11 10.11 -26.34
C LEU A 98 3.66 10.76 -27.65
N ILE A 99 3.83 12.08 -27.78
CA ILE A 99 3.50 12.84 -28.99
C ILE A 99 4.33 12.33 -30.18
N ALA A 100 5.65 12.22 -30.02
CA ALA A 100 6.53 11.72 -31.09
C ALA A 100 6.19 10.28 -31.50
N SER A 101 5.77 9.44 -30.55
CA SER A 101 5.33 8.07 -30.83
C SER A 101 4.02 8.03 -31.61
N ILE A 102 3.07 8.92 -31.28
CA ILE A 102 1.80 9.07 -32.01
C ILE A 102 2.03 9.55 -33.45
N GLU A 103 2.91 10.53 -33.65
CA GLU A 103 3.25 11.03 -35.00
C GLU A 103 3.93 9.95 -35.85
N LYS A 104 4.86 9.18 -35.26
CA LYS A 104 5.54 8.07 -35.95
C LYS A 104 4.58 6.95 -36.36
N LEU A 105 3.56 6.68 -35.53
CA LEU A 105 2.47 5.76 -35.87
C LEU A 105 1.55 6.33 -36.97
N SER A 106 1.36 7.66 -37.00
CA SER A 106 0.57 8.35 -38.03
C SER A 106 1.27 8.40 -39.40
N ILE A 107 2.61 8.40 -39.44
CA ILE A 107 3.39 8.48 -40.68
C ILE A 107 3.64 7.08 -41.30
N ALA A 108 3.52 6.01 -40.52
CA ALA A 108 3.83 4.63 -40.96
C ALA A 108 2.68 3.88 -41.66
N GLY A 109 1.61 4.56 -42.10
CA GLY A 109 0.56 3.96 -42.92
C GLY A 109 0.28 4.77 -44.19
N PRO A 110 0.62 4.28 -45.40
CA PRO A 110 0.22 4.94 -46.64
C PRO A 110 -1.11 4.38 -47.18
N LEU A 111 -1.90 5.28 -47.78
CA LEU A 111 -3.06 5.06 -48.66
C LEU A 111 -4.40 4.65 -48.02
N LEU A 112 -5.19 5.64 -47.61
CA LEU A 112 -6.63 5.60 -47.83
C LEU A 112 -7.05 6.94 -48.47
N SER A 113 -7.29 6.86 -49.77
CA SER A 113 -7.86 7.92 -50.59
C SER A 113 -9.20 8.38 -50.01
N ASP A 114 -9.49 9.64 -50.31
CA ASP A 114 -10.58 10.54 -49.89
C ASP A 114 -12.04 10.08 -50.12
N GLU A 115 -12.34 8.77 -50.08
CA GLU A 115 -13.66 8.24 -50.51
C GLU A 115 -14.37 7.32 -49.49
N THR A 116 -13.92 7.24 -48.23
CA THR A 116 -14.55 6.35 -47.22
C THR A 116 -14.98 7.01 -45.91
N LEU A 117 -15.04 8.35 -45.84
CA LEU A 117 -15.61 9.07 -44.69
C LEU A 117 -17.14 9.08 -44.63
N GLN A 118 -17.84 8.26 -45.43
CA GLN A 118 -19.30 8.23 -45.41
C GLN A 118 -19.94 6.92 -44.92
N ASN A 119 -19.17 5.86 -44.58
CA ASN A 119 -19.85 4.58 -44.28
C ASN A 119 -19.14 3.57 -43.36
N VAL A 120 -18.55 4.01 -42.24
CA VAL A 120 -18.19 3.06 -41.17
C VAL A 120 -18.88 3.46 -39.87
N ALA A 121 -20.06 2.90 -39.68
CA ALA A 121 -20.84 3.05 -38.47
C ALA A 121 -20.02 2.69 -37.22
N PRO A 122 -20.13 3.46 -36.12
CA PRO A 122 -19.37 3.25 -34.87
C PRO A 122 -19.69 1.93 -34.15
N GLN A 123 -20.63 1.13 -34.64
CA GLN A 123 -21.09 -0.10 -34.00
C GLN A 123 -20.17 -1.31 -34.26
N ARG A 124 -19.45 -1.36 -35.40
CA ARG A 124 -18.57 -2.49 -35.71
C ARG A 124 -17.26 -2.52 -34.90
N LEU A 125 -16.79 -1.36 -34.46
CA LEU A 125 -15.56 -1.24 -33.66
C LEU A 125 -15.77 -1.75 -32.22
N LEU A 126 -16.97 -1.53 -31.67
CA LEU A 126 -17.38 -2.07 -30.37
C LEU A 126 -17.54 -3.61 -30.41
N GLU A 127 -18.09 -4.18 -31.48
CA GLU A 127 -18.17 -5.64 -31.63
C GLU A 127 -16.78 -6.29 -31.74
N GLN A 128 -15.84 -5.67 -32.46
CA GLN A 128 -14.47 -6.18 -32.57
C GLN A 128 -13.71 -6.13 -31.24
N LEU A 129 -13.91 -5.09 -30.43
CA LEU A 129 -13.32 -4.98 -29.09
C LEU A 129 -13.90 -6.04 -28.14
N VAL A 130 -15.21 -6.29 -28.18
CA VAL A 130 -15.85 -7.33 -27.37
C VAL A 130 -15.40 -8.74 -27.78
N GLN A 131 -15.22 -9.00 -29.08
CA GLN A 131 -14.68 -10.29 -29.55
C GLN A 131 -13.21 -10.48 -29.15
N ARG A 132 -12.39 -9.43 -29.15
CA ARG A 132 -10.99 -9.49 -28.74
C ARG A 132 -10.83 -9.82 -27.25
N THR A 133 -11.72 -9.30 -26.40
CA THR A 133 -11.73 -9.65 -24.96
C THR A 133 -12.26 -11.05 -24.66
N LYS A 134 -13.06 -11.64 -25.57
CA LYS A 134 -13.53 -13.03 -25.43
C LYS A 134 -12.51 -14.06 -25.91
N ASN A 135 -11.66 -13.71 -26.88
CA ASN A 135 -10.61 -14.59 -27.39
C ASN A 135 -9.34 -14.66 -26.53
N THR A 136 -9.20 -13.83 -25.49
CA THR A 136 -8.08 -13.92 -24.53
C THR A 136 -8.40 -14.80 -23.30
N MET A 137 -9.51 -15.55 -23.31
CA MET A 137 -9.86 -16.52 -22.25
C MET A 137 -10.24 -17.91 -22.80
N SER A 138 -9.58 -18.39 -23.86
CA SER A 138 -9.66 -19.81 -24.24
C SER A 138 -8.27 -20.37 -24.58
N GLU A 139 -7.91 -21.43 -23.86
CA GLU A 139 -6.80 -22.38 -24.10
C GLU A 139 -5.38 -21.80 -24.04
N GLY A 140 -4.67 -21.96 -22.92
CA GLY A 140 -3.83 -23.14 -22.62
C GLY A 140 -2.43 -22.56 -22.34
N ASP A 141 -1.63 -22.94 -21.36
CA ASP A 141 -1.29 -24.27 -20.90
C ASP A 141 -0.78 -24.20 -19.46
N ILE A 142 -1.20 -25.17 -18.66
CA ILE A 142 -0.67 -25.45 -17.33
C ILE A 142 0.67 -26.16 -17.56
N HIS A 143 1.79 -25.43 -17.57
CA HIS A 143 3.10 -26.08 -17.49
C HIS A 143 3.36 -26.56 -16.06
N THR A 144 3.08 -27.84 -15.83
CA THR A 144 3.66 -28.60 -14.71
C THR A 144 5.19 -28.55 -14.80
N VAL A 145 5.81 -27.88 -13.83
CA VAL A 145 7.27 -27.94 -13.62
C VAL A 145 7.59 -29.32 -13.02
N LYS A 146 8.29 -30.15 -13.79
CA LYS A 146 8.95 -31.34 -13.25
C LYS A 146 10.13 -30.89 -12.39
N HIS A 147 10.04 -31.09 -11.08
CA HIS A 147 11.23 -31.21 -10.25
C HIS A 147 11.74 -32.65 -10.37
N GLY A 148 12.88 -32.81 -11.06
CA GLY A 148 13.77 -33.94 -10.86
C GLY A 148 14.95 -33.45 -10.00
N ASP A 149 15.16 -34.12 -8.88
CA ASP A 149 16.44 -34.76 -8.49
C ASP A 149 16.45 -35.03 -6.97
N GLY A 150 16.79 -36.26 -6.59
CA GLY A 150 17.07 -36.66 -5.20
C GLY A 150 16.44 -37.98 -4.80
#